data_AF-A0AA95RXZ6-F1
#
_entry.id   AF-A0AA95RXZ6-F1
#
_cell.length_a   1.000
_cell.length_b   1.000
_cell.length_c   1.000
_cell.angle_alpha   90.00
_cell.angle_beta   90.00
_cell.angle_gamma   90.00
#
_symmetry.space_group_name_H-M   'P 1'
#
loop_
_entity.id
_entity.type
_entity.pdbx_description
1 polymer ?
#
loop_
_entity_poly.entity_id
_entity_poly.type
_entity_poly.pdbx_seq_one_letter_code
_entity_poly.pdbx_strand_id
1 'polypeptide(L)' 'MNHEIRFKQIERMLQNALDKEQRQIIELKYLRNEKVKDSYVYNELMMRRDNFYENKN' A
#
# COMPACT_ATOMS: atom_id res chain seq x y z
N MET A 1 -10.59 22.73 6.08
CA MET A 1 -10.35 22.22 7.45
C MET A 1 -10.41 20.68 7.54
N ASN A 2 -11.51 20.02 7.14
CA ASN A 2 -11.64 18.56 7.29
C ASN A 2 -10.70 17.74 6.36
N HIS A 3 -10.46 18.21 5.12
CA HIS A 3 -9.54 17.55 4.18
C HIS A 3 -8.08 17.59 4.63
N GLU A 4 -7.64 18.68 5.24
CA GLU A 4 -6.26 18.85 5.70
C GLU A 4 -5.94 17.91 6.87
N ILE A 5 -6.89 17.74 7.79
CA ILE A 5 -6.76 16.80 8.92
C ILE A 5 -6.61 15.37 8.40
N ARG A 6 -7.46 14.96 7.45
CA ARG A 6 -7.39 13.62 6.83
C ARG A 6 -6.09 13.41 6.06
N PHE A 7 -5.66 14.43 5.32
CA PHE A 7 -4.38 14.37 4.60
C PHE A 7 -3.22 14.14 5.56
N LYS A 8 -3.12 14.92 6.65
CA LYS A 8 -2.07 14.76 7.67
C LYS A 8 -2.12 13.40 8.36
N GLN A 9 -3.32 12.82 8.55
CA GLN A 9 -3.46 11.47 9.11
C GLN A 9 -2.92 10.40 8.15
N ILE A 10 -3.24 10.50 6.85
CA ILE A 10 -2.74 9.58 5.82
C ILE A 10 -1.22 9.73 5.70
N GLU A 11 -0.70 10.95 5.67
CA GLU A 11 0.73 11.24 5.62
C GLU A 11 1.48 10.64 6.81
N ARG A 12 0.96 10.82 8.03
CA ARG A 12 1.56 10.24 9.25
C ARG A 12 1.56 8.71 9.23
N MET A 13 0.49 8.10 8.74
CA MET A 13 0.39 6.65 8.61
C MET A 13 1.44 6.11 7.62
N LEU A 14 1.55 6.73 6.43
CA LEU A 14 2.53 6.38 5.40
C LEU A 14 3.99 6.50 5.91
N GLN A 15 4.25 7.45 6.80
CA GLN A 15 5.60 7.69 7.33
C GLN A 15 5.96 6.79 8.52
N ASN A 16 5.01 6.48 9.41
CA ASN A 16 5.34 5.97 10.74
C ASN A 16 4.61 4.69 11.16
N ALA A 17 3.51 4.32 10.50
CA ALA A 17 2.66 3.21 10.97
C ALA A 17 2.75 1.95 10.09
N LEU A 18 3.21 2.10 8.85
CA LEU A 18 3.34 1.00 7.91
C LEU A 18 4.74 0.40 7.97
N ASP A 19 4.80 -0.93 7.90
CA ASP A 19 6.05 -1.60 7.59
C ASP A 19 6.47 -1.35 6.13
N LYS A 20 7.71 -1.73 5.81
CA LYS A 20 8.31 -1.47 4.50
C LYS A 20 7.50 -2.09 3.37
N GLU A 21 6.98 -3.29 3.55
CA GLU A 21 6.22 -4.01 2.52
C GLU A 21 4.86 -3.34 2.28
N GLN A 22 4.13 -3.04 3.36
CA GLN A 22 2.84 -2.34 3.30
C GLN A 22 2.97 -0.98 2.59
N ARG A 23 4.02 -0.23 2.91
CA ARG A 23 4.28 1.07 2.26
C ARG A 23 4.55 0.90 0.76
N GLN A 24 5.38 -0.06 0.38
CA GLN A 24 5.68 -0.34 -1.02
C GLN A 24 4.43 -0.73 -1.82
N ILE A 25 3.54 -1.54 -1.25
CA ILE A 25 2.26 -1.89 -1.88
C ILE A 25 1.40 -0.65 -2.13
N ILE A 26 1.28 0.24 -1.13
CA ILE A 26 0.48 1.46 -1.28
C ILE A 26 1.07 2.39 -2.35
N GLU A 27 2.39 2.57 -2.35
CA GLU A 27 3.08 3.38 -3.34
C GLU A 27 2.87 2.85 -4.77
N LEU A 28 3.04 1.53 -4.99
CA LEU A 28 2.88 0.89 -6.29
C LEU A 28 1.43 0.90 -6.79
N LYS A 29 0.46 0.63 -5.92
CA LYS A 29 -0.92 0.36 -6.33
C LYS A 29 -1.81 1.60 -6.32
N TYR A 30 -1.55 2.56 -5.44
CA TYR A 30 -2.48 3.66 -5.17
C TYR A 30 -1.87 5.06 -5.31
N LEU A 31 -0.55 5.22 -5.20
CA LEU A 31 0.10 6.55 -5.33
C LEU A 31 0.74 6.79 -6.71
N ARG A 32 0.72 5.78 -7.59
CA ARG A 32 1.07 5.93 -9.02
C ARG A 32 -0.16 6.34 -9.82
N ASN A 33 0.08 7.03 -10.93
CA ASN A 33 -0.99 7.47 -11.84
C ASN A 33 -1.53 6.34 -12.74
N GLU A 34 -1.17 5.10 -12.44
CA GLU A 34 -1.50 3.90 -13.21
C GLU A 34 -2.19 2.89 -12.31
N LYS A 35 -3.22 2.23 -12.83
CA LYS A 35 -3.87 1.12 -12.13
C LYS A 35 -3.07 -0.14 -12.35
N VAL A 36 -2.41 -0.58 -11.29
CA VAL A 36 -1.55 -1.76 -11.30
C VAL A 36 -2.32 -2.99 -10.79
N LYS A 37 -2.19 -4.13 -11.47
CA LYS A 37 -2.77 -5.42 -11.06
C LYS A 37 -2.01 -6.01 -9.88
N ASP A 38 -2.68 -6.75 -9.01
CA ASP A 38 -2.05 -7.42 -7.86
C ASP A 38 -0.92 -8.34 -8.27
N SER A 39 -1.10 -9.08 -9.38
CA SER A 39 -0.04 -9.94 -9.95
C SER A 39 1.24 -9.19 -10.27
N TYR A 40 1.13 -7.92 -10.70
CA TYR A 40 2.30 -7.08 -10.99
C TYR A 40 2.97 -6.64 -9.69
N VAL A 41 2.19 -6.20 -8.69
CA VAL A 41 2.73 -5.79 -7.38
C VAL A 41 3.51 -6.94 -6.72
N TYR A 42 2.95 -8.16 -6.73
CA TYR A 42 3.63 -9.33 -6.17
C TYR A 42 4.95 -9.65 -6.88
N ASN A 43 4.95 -9.60 -8.22
CA ASN A 43 6.16 -9.83 -9.01
C ASN A 43 7.25 -8.77 -8.74
N GLU A 44 6.88 -7.49 -8.77
CA GLU A 44 7.83 -6.38 -8.58
C GLU A 44 8.45 -6.35 -7.18
N LEU A 45 7.66 -6.70 -6.16
CA LEU A 45 8.16 -6.73 -4.78
C LEU A 45 8.83 -8.05 -4.41
N MET A 46 8.96 -8.98 -5.38
CA MET A 46 9.42 -10.36 -5.15
C MET A 46 8.71 -11.03 -3.96
N MET A 47 7.47 -10.61 -3.71
CA MET A 47 6.66 -11.14 -2.62
C MET A 47 6.19 -12.52 -3.05
N ARG A 48 6.50 -13.53 -2.24
CA ARG A 48 5.84 -14.82 -2.37
C ARG A 48 4.35 -14.61 -2.12
N ARG A 49 3.50 -15.38 -2.80
CA ARG A 49 2.09 -15.52 -2.40
C ARG A 49 2.05 -16.25 -1.07
N ASP A 50 2.46 -15.58 -0.01
CA ASP A 50 2.33 -16.08 1.33
C ASP A 50 0.89 -15.78 1.76
N ASN A 51 0.23 -16.80 2.31
CA ASN A 51 -1.21 -16.88 2.62
C ASN A 51 -1.76 -15.74 3.53
N PHE A 52 -0.92 -14.80 3.95
CA PHE A 52 -1.29 -13.64 4.78
C PHE A 52 -2.30 -12.73 4.08
N TYR A 53 -2.25 -12.63 2.74
CA TYR A 53 -3.16 -11.79 1.95
C TYR A 53 -4.27 -12.57 1.22
N GLU A 54 -4.24 -13.90 1.25
CA GLU A 54 -5.27 -14.74 0.59
C GLU A 54 -6.55 -14.89 1.42
N ASN A 55 -6.53 -14.56 2.72
CA ASN A 55 -7.70 -14.68 3.58
C ASN A 55 -8.03 -13.39 4.32
N LYS A 56 -8.80 -12.53 3.66
CA LYS A 56 -9.86 -11.78 4.33
C LYS A 56 -11.16 -12.03 3.55
N ASN A 57 -11.85 -13.11 3.92
CA ASN A 57 -13.30 -13.21 3.70
C ASN A 57 -14.01 -12.08 4.42
#